data_AF-A0A510KIF6-F1
#
_entry.id   AF-A0A510KIF6-F1
#
_cell.length_a   1.000
_cell.length_b   1.000
_cell.length_c   1.000
_cell.angle_alpha   90.00
_cell.angle_beta   90.00
_cell.angle_gamma   90.00
#
_symmetry.space_group_name_H-M   'P 1'
#
loop_
_entity.id
_entity.type
_entity.pdbx_description
1 polymer ?
#
loop_
_entity_poly.entity_id
_entity_poly.type
_entity_poly.pdbx_seq_one_letter_code
_entity_poly.pdbx_strand_id
1 'polypeptide(L)'
;MKIKLQFKDLNNFELDLFESFCSVPVIMYDKMIIGTYTTNLDLLDRTYNQLPETLKRILDQHQTRNFYLKSSLLTITGLTAYNIDIGFDKKTDVLHAGKIFDNFDKERGHTLITCACFFPSGSMAIHFQALGDIFLEFDLKDVFFLNDVKEFYEISELEYKESDEINDQDYNEITAIICGKK
;
A
#
# COMPACT_ATOMS: atom_id res chain seq x y z
N MET A 1 13.95 8.63 -11.14
CA MET A 1 13.09 8.76 -12.34
C MET A 1 11.77 8.20 -11.91
N LYS A 2 10.73 9.03 -11.88
CA LYS A 2 9.41 8.62 -11.44
C LYS A 2 8.72 7.83 -12.54
N ILE A 3 8.11 6.72 -12.13
CA ILE A 3 7.35 5.81 -12.96
C ILE A 3 5.94 5.79 -12.40
N LYS A 4 4.95 5.80 -13.28
CA LYS A 4 3.53 5.75 -12.93
C LYS A 4 2.88 4.63 -13.73
N LEU A 5 2.35 3.64 -13.01
CA LEU A 5 1.55 2.57 -13.56
C LEU A 5 0.08 2.88 -13.36
N GLN A 6 -0.75 2.57 -14.36
CA GLN A 6 -2.21 2.67 -14.30
C GLN A 6 -2.83 1.28 -14.38
N PHE A 7 -3.71 0.97 -13.44
CA PHE A 7 -4.52 -0.24 -13.40
C PHE A 7 -5.99 0.16 -13.60
N LYS A 8 -6.59 -0.32 -14.69
CA LYS A 8 -7.95 0.04 -15.11
C LYS A 8 -9.02 -0.96 -14.66
N ASP A 9 -8.59 -2.16 -14.27
CA ASP A 9 -9.50 -3.26 -13.92
C ASP A 9 -9.26 -3.71 -12.48
N LEU A 10 -10.20 -3.35 -11.60
CA LEU A 10 -10.22 -3.71 -10.18
C LEU A 10 -10.36 -5.23 -9.96
N ASN A 11 -10.96 -5.96 -10.92
CA ASN A 11 -11.11 -7.41 -10.83
C ASN A 11 -9.81 -8.15 -11.20
N ASN A 12 -8.89 -7.47 -11.88
CA ASN A 12 -7.56 -7.98 -12.22
C ASN A 12 -6.49 -7.07 -11.61
N PHE A 13 -6.72 -6.58 -10.39
CA PHE A 13 -5.76 -5.75 -9.70
C PHE A 13 -4.48 -6.55 -9.40
N GLU A 14 -3.34 -6.08 -9.91
CA GLU A 14 -2.08 -6.86 -10.00
C GLU A 14 -1.15 -6.68 -8.79
N LEU A 15 -1.56 -5.87 -7.83
CA LEU A 15 -0.72 -5.48 -6.70
C LEU A 15 -0.95 -6.43 -5.53
N ASP A 16 0.07 -7.19 -5.16
CA ASP A 16 0.06 -7.95 -3.90
C ASP A 16 0.66 -7.08 -2.79
N LEU A 17 -0.19 -6.70 -1.85
CA LEU A 17 0.18 -5.91 -0.67
C LEU A 17 0.20 -6.73 0.61
N PHE A 18 -0.08 -8.04 0.54
CA PHE A 18 -0.24 -8.86 1.74
C PHE A 18 0.99 -8.81 2.65
N GLU A 19 2.19 -8.83 2.05
CA GLU A 19 3.45 -8.75 2.80
C GLU A 19 4.03 -7.33 2.88
N SER A 20 3.34 -6.33 2.35
CA SER A 20 3.79 -4.93 2.36
C SER A 20 3.45 -4.22 3.67
N PHE A 21 4.22 -3.18 3.98
CA PHE A 21 3.83 -2.18 4.97
C PHE A 21 3.14 -1.00 4.28
N CYS A 22 2.01 -0.58 4.82
CA CYS A 22 1.18 0.49 4.31
C CYS A 22 1.06 1.63 5.32
N SER A 23 1.01 2.87 4.85
CA SER A 23 0.52 3.98 5.66
C SER A 23 -0.99 3.86 5.89
N VAL A 24 -1.51 4.51 6.93
CA VAL A 24 -2.96 4.76 7.03
C VAL A 24 -3.43 5.47 5.75
N PRO A 25 -4.53 5.02 5.12
CA PRO A 25 -5.02 5.65 3.90
C PRO A 25 -5.45 7.10 4.15
N VAL A 26 -4.99 8.01 3.30
CA VAL A 26 -5.46 9.40 3.28
C VAL A 26 -6.62 9.49 2.29
N ILE A 27 -7.81 9.83 2.80
CA ILE A 27 -9.01 10.02 1.99
C ILE A 27 -9.25 11.51 1.77
N MET A 28 -9.36 11.94 0.52
CA MET A 28 -9.72 13.30 0.16
C MET A 28 -10.72 13.29 -0.99
N TYR A 29 -11.93 13.79 -0.73
CA TYR A 29 -13.08 13.68 -1.64
C TYR A 29 -13.41 12.20 -1.97
N ASP A 30 -13.24 11.81 -3.23
CA ASP A 30 -13.45 10.46 -3.77
C ASP A 30 -12.10 9.77 -4.10
N LYS A 31 -11.00 10.23 -3.50
CA LYS A 31 -9.66 9.67 -3.71
C LYS A 31 -9.10 9.08 -2.42
N MET A 32 -8.40 7.96 -2.55
CA MET A 32 -7.63 7.32 -1.48
C MET A 32 -6.17 7.24 -1.90
N ILE A 33 -5.27 7.60 -0.98
CA ILE A 33 -3.83 7.56 -1.19
C ILE A 33 -3.19 6.73 -0.07
N ILE A 34 -2.33 5.79 -0.45
CA ILE A 34 -1.66 4.86 0.46
C ILE A 34 -0.17 4.85 0.09
N GLY A 35 0.71 5.16 1.04
CA GLY A 35 2.13 4.88 0.90
C GLY A 35 2.38 3.41 1.17
N THR A 36 3.11 2.73 0.32
CA THR A 36 3.44 1.31 0.48
C THR A 36 4.95 1.12 0.47
N TYR A 37 5.41 0.16 1.25
CA TYR A 37 6.80 -0.25 1.39
C TYR A 37 6.89 -1.76 1.14
N THR A 38 8.06 -2.23 0.73
CA THR A 38 8.31 -3.64 0.37
C THR A 38 7.26 -4.22 -0.59
N THR A 39 6.79 -3.42 -1.55
CA THR A 39 5.69 -3.79 -2.44
C THR A 39 6.16 -4.70 -3.57
N ASN A 40 5.50 -5.84 -3.72
CA ASN A 40 5.76 -6.79 -4.79
C ASN A 40 4.89 -6.48 -6.02
N LEU A 41 5.51 -6.41 -7.20
CA LEU A 41 4.80 -6.29 -8.47
C LEU A 41 5.12 -7.49 -9.34
N ASP A 42 4.09 -8.26 -9.66
CA ASP A 42 4.13 -9.25 -10.74
C ASP A 42 3.37 -8.72 -11.96
N LEU A 43 4.12 -8.38 -13.02
CA LEU A 43 3.57 -7.61 -14.14
C LEU A 43 2.84 -8.50 -15.15
N LEU A 44 1.60 -8.14 -15.45
CA LEU A 44 0.96 -8.57 -16.69
C LEU A 44 1.47 -7.77 -17.90
N ASP A 45 1.30 -8.31 -19.11
CA ASP A 45 1.77 -7.67 -20.35
C ASP A 45 1.32 -6.20 -20.49
N ARG A 46 0.08 -5.91 -20.10
CA ARG A 46 -0.47 -4.54 -20.16
C ARG A 46 0.25 -3.55 -19.25
N THR A 47 0.73 -3.99 -18.09
CA THR A 47 1.44 -3.16 -17.11
C THR A 47 2.92 -3.09 -17.47
N TYR A 48 3.50 -4.21 -17.93
CA TYR A 48 4.84 -4.24 -18.49
C TYR A 48 5.02 -3.25 -19.64
N ASN A 49 4.03 -3.15 -20.54
CA ASN A 49 4.08 -2.24 -21.67
C ASN A 49 4.08 -0.74 -21.28
N GLN A 50 3.64 -0.40 -20.06
CA GLN A 50 3.68 0.96 -19.53
C GLN A 50 5.07 1.34 -19.01
N LEU A 51 5.97 0.37 -18.81
CA LEU A 51 7.29 0.63 -18.24
C LEU A 51 8.21 1.38 -19.21
N PRO A 52 9.11 2.23 -18.68
CA PRO A 52 10.18 2.80 -19.50
C PRO A 52 11.18 1.72 -19.92
N GLU A 53 11.78 1.89 -21.11
CA GLU A 53 12.75 0.95 -21.68
C GLU A 53 13.93 0.65 -20.74
N THR A 54 14.35 1.63 -19.94
CA THR A 54 15.40 1.43 -18.92
C THR A 54 15.03 0.33 -17.93
N LEU A 55 13.79 0.31 -17.43
CA LEU A 55 13.34 -0.69 -16.48
C LEU A 55 13.07 -2.03 -17.17
N LYS A 56 12.49 -2.03 -18.37
CA LYS A 56 12.32 -3.24 -19.19
C LYS A 56 13.65 -3.98 -19.38
N ARG A 57 14.72 -3.25 -19.71
CA ARG A 57 16.06 -3.82 -19.86
C ARG A 57 16.59 -4.44 -18.56
N ILE A 58 16.34 -3.82 -17.41
CA ILE A 58 16.73 -4.37 -16.10
C ILE A 58 15.96 -5.67 -15.85
N LEU A 59 14.64 -5.68 -16.07
CA LEU A 59 13.80 -6.87 -15.93
C LEU A 59 14.26 -8.01 -16.85
N ASP A 60 14.57 -7.71 -18.11
CA ASP A 60 15.07 -8.68 -19.08
C ASP A 60 16.44 -9.26 -18.66
N GLN A 61 17.34 -8.43 -18.08
CA GLN A 61 18.62 -8.90 -17.54
C GLN A 61 18.44 -9.87 -16.37
N HIS A 62 17.45 -9.62 -15.52
CA HIS A 62 17.07 -10.50 -14.41
C HIS A 62 16.15 -11.65 -14.84
N GLN A 63 15.77 -11.73 -16.12
CA GLN A 63 14.88 -12.76 -16.69
C GLN A 63 13.56 -12.90 -15.91
N THR A 64 13.00 -11.78 -15.48
CA THR A 64 11.80 -11.76 -14.61
C THR A 64 10.82 -10.66 -15.04
N ARG A 65 9.55 -10.86 -14.73
CA ARG A 65 8.51 -9.81 -14.74
C ARG A 65 8.20 -9.27 -13.34
N ASN A 66 8.77 -9.91 -12.33
CA ASN A 66 8.55 -9.62 -10.93
C ASN A 66 9.68 -8.78 -10.35
N PHE A 67 9.35 -7.77 -9.55
CA PHE A 67 10.30 -6.95 -8.81
C PHE A 67 9.64 -6.33 -7.58
N TYR A 68 10.48 -5.86 -6.66
CA TYR A 68 10.04 -5.23 -5.42
C TYR A 68 10.31 -3.73 -5.45
N LEU A 69 9.50 -3.01 -4.70
CA LEU A 69 9.62 -1.57 -4.49
C LEU A 69 9.88 -1.28 -3.03
N LYS A 70 10.97 -0.56 -2.75
CA LYS A 70 11.27 -0.08 -1.39
C LYS A 70 10.20 0.88 -0.91
N SER A 71 9.70 1.72 -1.81
CA SER A 71 8.63 2.66 -1.53
C SER A 71 7.83 2.95 -2.79
N SER A 72 6.52 3.05 -2.64
CA SER A 72 5.60 3.48 -3.69
C SER A 72 4.38 4.19 -3.12
N LEU A 73 3.65 4.88 -3.99
CA LEU A 73 2.42 5.59 -3.67
C LEU A 73 1.28 5.01 -4.50
N LEU A 74 0.35 4.34 -3.83
CA LEU A 74 -0.88 3.85 -4.42
C LEU A 74 -1.97 4.92 -4.34
N THR A 75 -2.63 5.21 -5.45
CA THR A 75 -3.74 6.17 -5.53
C THR A 75 -4.94 5.51 -6.19
N ILE A 76 -6.07 5.52 -5.50
CA ILE A 76 -7.37 5.07 -6.02
C ILE A 76 -8.24 6.30 -6.23
N THR A 77 -8.91 6.40 -7.37
CA THR A 77 -9.77 7.54 -7.73
C THR A 77 -11.21 7.10 -7.99
N GLY A 78 -12.16 8.03 -7.84
CA GLY A 78 -13.57 7.74 -8.10
C GLY A 78 -14.16 6.72 -7.13
N LEU A 79 -13.78 6.78 -5.85
CA LEU A 79 -14.35 5.95 -4.80
C LEU A 79 -15.87 6.12 -4.73
N THR A 80 -16.55 5.00 -4.62
CA THR A 80 -18.00 4.94 -4.42
C THR A 80 -18.37 4.30 -3.08
N ALA A 81 -17.45 3.51 -2.51
CA ALA A 81 -17.49 3.08 -1.12
C ALA A 81 -16.10 2.71 -0.62
N TYR A 82 -15.85 2.85 0.68
CA TYR A 82 -14.72 2.19 1.35
C TYR A 82 -15.07 1.81 2.78
N ASN A 83 -14.32 0.82 3.28
CA ASN A 83 -14.28 0.38 4.65
C ASN A 83 -12.84 0.00 4.98
N ILE A 84 -12.27 0.65 6.00
CA ILE A 84 -10.89 0.46 6.46
C ILE A 84 -10.96 -0.06 7.88
N ASP A 85 -10.33 -1.21 8.11
CA ASP A 85 -10.17 -1.84 9.41
C ASP A 85 -8.68 -1.99 9.69
N ILE A 86 -8.20 -1.39 10.78
CA ILE A 86 -6.83 -1.55 11.27
C ILE A 86 -6.90 -2.17 12.65
N GLY A 87 -6.47 -3.42 12.78
CA GLY A 87 -6.44 -4.17 14.02
C GLY A 87 -5.03 -4.19 14.63
N PHE A 88 -4.92 -3.83 15.90
CA PHE A 88 -3.68 -3.95 16.68
C PHE A 88 -3.68 -5.27 17.45
N ASP A 89 -2.52 -5.78 17.87
CA ASP A 89 -2.36 -7.09 18.53
C ASP A 89 -2.90 -7.14 19.99
N LYS A 90 -4.10 -6.57 20.21
CA LYS A 90 -4.89 -6.63 21.43
C LYS A 90 -6.34 -6.78 21.02
N LYS A 91 -6.99 -7.84 21.50
CA LYS A 91 -8.31 -8.41 21.16
C LYS A 91 -9.52 -7.44 21.06
N THR A 92 -9.35 -6.13 21.21
CA THR A 92 -10.44 -5.14 21.29
C THR A 92 -10.15 -3.80 20.60
N ASP A 93 -8.91 -3.46 20.22
CA ASP A 93 -8.59 -2.12 19.71
C ASP A 93 -8.47 -2.13 18.18
N VAL A 94 -9.49 -1.56 17.53
CA VAL A 94 -9.60 -1.50 16.07
C VAL A 94 -9.89 -0.05 15.65
N LEU A 95 -9.11 0.48 14.73
CA LEU A 95 -9.46 1.70 14.02
C LEU A 95 -10.33 1.33 12.82
N HIS A 96 -11.54 1.89 12.79
CA HIS A 96 -12.51 1.66 11.72
C HIS A 96 -12.89 2.97 11.06
N ALA A 97 -12.88 3.01 9.72
CA ALA A 97 -13.34 4.15 8.95
C ALA A 97 -14.02 3.69 7.66
N GLY A 98 -15.25 4.16 7.42
CA GLY A 98 -15.99 3.79 6.22
C GLY A 98 -16.91 4.89 5.72
N LYS A 99 -17.20 4.85 4.42
CA LYS A 99 -18.14 5.78 3.76
C LYS A 99 -18.73 5.13 2.52
N ILE A 100 -20.01 5.38 2.28
CA ILE A 100 -20.71 5.11 1.02
C ILE A 100 -21.02 6.44 0.34
N PHE A 101 -20.76 6.55 -0.95
CA PHE A 101 -21.02 7.75 -1.77
C PHE A 101 -22.29 7.55 -2.61
N ASP A 102 -22.84 8.64 -3.16
CA ASP A 102 -24.12 8.64 -3.88
C ASP A 102 -24.11 7.76 -5.15
N ASN A 103 -22.93 7.59 -5.75
CA ASN A 103 -22.71 6.79 -6.96
C ASN A 103 -22.34 5.32 -6.66
N PHE A 104 -22.56 4.84 -5.44
CA PHE A 104 -22.36 3.44 -5.07
C PHE A 104 -23.29 2.49 -5.84
N ASP A 105 -22.70 1.45 -6.40
CA ASP A 105 -23.40 0.41 -7.13
C ASP A 105 -23.41 -0.89 -6.31
N LYS A 106 -24.59 -1.29 -5.82
CA LYS A 106 -24.76 -2.49 -4.99
C LYS A 106 -24.53 -3.79 -5.76
N GLU A 107 -24.70 -3.77 -7.09
CA GLU A 107 -24.51 -4.94 -7.94
C GLU A 107 -23.04 -5.11 -8.34
N ARG A 108 -22.24 -4.05 -8.20
CA ARG A 108 -20.80 -4.09 -8.47
C ARG A 108 -20.06 -4.65 -7.26
N GLY A 109 -19.07 -5.50 -7.53
CA GLY A 109 -18.16 -6.03 -6.52
C GLY A 109 -17.31 -4.94 -5.84
N HIS A 110 -16.48 -5.37 -4.90
CA HIS A 110 -15.49 -4.53 -4.22
C HIS A 110 -14.12 -5.18 -4.32
N THR A 111 -13.07 -4.38 -4.11
CA THR A 111 -11.68 -4.82 -4.01
C THR A 111 -11.28 -4.84 -2.55
N LEU A 112 -10.48 -5.83 -2.18
CA LEU A 112 -9.84 -5.96 -0.86
C LEU A 112 -8.34 -5.73 -1.04
N ILE A 113 -7.79 -4.83 -0.23
CA ILE A 113 -6.35 -4.73 0.03
C ILE A 113 -6.10 -5.16 1.47
N THR A 114 -5.14 -6.03 1.67
CA THR A 114 -4.61 -6.42 2.98
C THR A 114 -3.14 -6.07 3.05
N CYS A 115 -2.68 -5.48 4.14
CA CYS A 115 -1.27 -5.23 4.42
C CYS A 115 -1.02 -5.03 5.91
N ALA A 116 0.25 -4.98 6.33
CA ALA A 116 0.60 -4.45 7.63
C ALA A 116 0.48 -2.91 7.61
N CYS A 117 -0.10 -2.29 8.63
CA CYS A 117 -0.08 -0.85 8.81
C CYS A 117 1.20 -0.46 9.53
N PHE A 118 1.95 0.49 8.97
CA PHE A 118 3.20 0.99 9.54
C PHE A 118 2.96 1.70 10.88
N PHE A 119 1.91 2.52 10.97
CA PHE A 119 1.56 3.17 12.23
C PHE A 119 0.09 3.57 12.21
N PRO A 120 -0.69 3.18 13.23
CA PRO A 120 -0.34 2.24 14.31
C PRO A 120 -0.04 0.81 13.78
N SER A 121 0.90 0.10 14.43
CA SER A 121 1.40 -1.23 13.99
C SER A 121 0.33 -2.30 14.14
N GLY A 122 -0.13 -2.86 13.02
CA GLY A 122 -1.19 -3.87 13.03
C GLY A 122 -1.62 -4.33 11.65
N SER A 123 -2.49 -5.32 11.58
CA SER A 123 -3.05 -5.79 10.30
C SER A 123 -4.09 -4.79 9.80
N MET A 124 -4.02 -4.43 8.51
CA MET A 124 -4.97 -3.55 7.86
C MET A 124 -5.71 -4.26 6.73
N ALA A 125 -7.03 -4.13 6.72
CA ALA A 125 -7.90 -4.54 5.63
C ALA A 125 -8.67 -3.33 5.09
N ILE A 126 -8.65 -3.16 3.77
CA ILE A 126 -9.32 -2.07 3.06
C ILE A 126 -10.23 -2.67 2.02
N HIS A 127 -11.53 -2.63 2.27
CA HIS A 127 -12.54 -2.93 1.27
C HIS A 127 -12.93 -1.63 0.56
N PHE A 128 -12.98 -1.61 -0.76
CA PHE A 128 -13.44 -0.42 -1.49
C PHE A 128 -14.09 -0.76 -2.81
N GLN A 129 -14.97 0.13 -3.26
CA GLN A 129 -15.48 0.16 -4.62
C GLN A 129 -15.08 1.49 -5.25
N ALA A 130 -14.64 1.44 -6.51
CA ALA A 130 -14.27 2.62 -7.27
C ALA A 130 -14.74 2.49 -8.73
N LEU A 131 -15.03 3.64 -9.35
CA LEU A 131 -15.34 3.80 -10.78
C LEU A 131 -14.22 4.51 -11.54
N GLY A 132 -13.22 5.04 -10.84
CA GLY A 132 -12.04 5.63 -11.44
C GLY A 132 -10.88 4.65 -11.61
N ASP A 133 -9.70 5.21 -11.81
CA ASP A 133 -8.46 4.49 -12.03
C ASP A 133 -7.69 4.26 -10.72
N ILE A 134 -6.84 3.23 -10.73
CA ILE A 134 -5.81 3.02 -9.71
C ILE A 134 -4.43 3.31 -10.31
N PHE A 135 -3.59 4.01 -9.56
CA PHE A 135 -2.23 4.34 -9.97
C PHE A 135 -1.23 3.88 -8.92
N LEU A 136 -0.09 3.36 -9.37
CA LEU A 136 1.08 3.16 -8.53
C LEU A 136 2.22 4.03 -9.04
N GLU A 137 2.73 4.89 -8.17
CA GLU A 137 3.85 5.79 -8.46
C GLU A 137 5.07 5.41 -7.63
N PHE A 138 6.24 5.32 -8.28
CA PHE A 138 7.50 4.95 -7.60
C PHE A 138 8.71 5.52 -8.34
N ASP A 139 9.86 5.60 -7.68
CA ASP A 139 11.11 5.96 -8.34
C ASP A 139 11.88 4.71 -8.78
N LEU A 140 12.52 4.77 -9.95
CA LEU A 140 13.37 3.68 -10.46
C LEU A 140 14.44 3.21 -9.45
N LYS A 141 14.93 4.12 -8.58
CA LYS A 141 15.94 3.80 -7.56
C LYS A 141 15.40 2.86 -6.46
N ASP A 142 14.07 2.80 -6.32
CA ASP A 142 13.39 2.00 -5.30
C ASP A 142 13.09 0.59 -5.83
N VAL A 143 13.33 0.32 -7.12
CA VAL A 143 13.26 -1.03 -7.70
C VAL A 143 14.42 -1.88 -7.18
N PHE A 144 14.09 -3.05 -6.64
CA PHE A 144 15.07 -4.06 -6.27
C PHE A 144 14.55 -5.47 -6.56
N PHE A 145 15.47 -6.43 -6.52
CA PHE A 145 15.20 -7.85 -6.73
C PHE A 145 15.69 -8.60 -5.51
N LEU A 146 14.85 -9.49 -5.00
CA LEU A 146 15.26 -10.44 -3.97
C LEU A 146 16.08 -11.54 -4.62
N ASN A 147 17.23 -11.86 -4.04
CA ASN A 147 17.95 -13.09 -4.37
C ASN A 147 17.48 -14.27 -3.50
N ASP A 148 16.96 -13.98 -2.29
CA ASP A 148 16.43 -14.93 -1.32
C ASP A 148 15.26 -14.29 -0.56
N VAL A 149 14.26 -15.10 -0.19
CA VAL A 149 13.14 -14.70 0.67
C VAL A 149 13.64 -14.18 2.03
N LYS A 150 14.80 -14.63 2.51
CA LYS A 150 15.41 -14.08 3.73
C LYS A 150 15.71 -12.58 3.65
N GLU A 151 16.13 -12.09 2.49
CA GLU A 151 16.40 -10.66 2.30
C GLU A 151 15.12 -9.83 2.47
N PHE A 152 13.96 -10.39 2.09
CA PHE A 152 12.67 -9.77 2.32
C PHE A 152 12.36 -9.68 3.81
N TYR A 153 12.48 -10.78 4.55
CA TYR A 153 12.22 -10.79 5.98
C TYR A 153 13.18 -9.89 6.76
N GLU A 154 14.45 -9.77 6.35
CA GLU A 154 15.38 -8.83 6.98
C GLU A 154 14.94 -7.37 6.80
N ILE A 155 14.52 -6.98 5.59
CA ILE A 155 14.00 -5.63 5.33
C ILE A 155 12.69 -5.41 6.09
N SER A 156 11.77 -6.36 6.03
CA SER A 156 10.46 -6.28 6.68
C SER A 156 10.59 -6.26 8.21
N GLU A 157 11.54 -7.00 8.80
CA GLU A 157 11.83 -6.94 10.23
C GLU A 157 12.43 -5.60 10.65
N LEU A 158 13.26 -4.97 9.80
CA LEU A 158 13.79 -3.64 10.07
C LEU A 158 12.66 -2.60 10.07
N GLU A 159 11.81 -2.61 9.04
CA GLU A 159 10.63 -1.72 8.96
C GLU A 159 9.67 -1.94 10.14
N TYR A 160 9.46 -3.19 10.54
CA TYR A 160 8.66 -3.54 11.71
C TYR A 160 9.28 -3.06 13.02
N LYS A 161 10.59 -3.27 13.24
CA LYS A 161 11.29 -2.79 14.44
C LYS A 161 11.28 -1.27 14.54
N GLU A 162 11.50 -0.57 13.42
CA GLU A 162 11.38 0.89 13.38
C GLU A 162 9.96 1.35 13.73
N SER A 163 8.93 0.66 13.22
CA SER A 163 7.52 0.92 13.59
C SER A 163 7.26 0.70 15.08
N ASP A 164 7.71 -0.43 15.64
CA ASP A 164 7.52 -0.76 17.06
C ASP A 164 8.27 0.21 17.97
N GLU A 165 9.51 0.60 17.62
CA GLU A 165 10.25 1.64 18.34
C GLU A 165 9.52 2.98 18.33
N ILE A 166 8.92 3.39 17.20
CA ILE A 166 8.08 4.60 17.10
C ILE A 166 6.82 4.47 17.99
N ASN A 167 6.19 3.29 18.03
CA ASN A 167 5.03 3.05 18.88
C ASN A 167 5.39 3.12 20.38
N ASP A 168 6.53 2.55 20.77
CA ASP A 168 6.95 2.39 22.17
C ASP A 168 7.65 3.63 22.75
N GLN A 169 8.48 4.35 21.98
CA GLN A 169 9.26 5.47 22.51
C GLN A 169 8.42 6.72 22.74
N ASP A 170 7.30 6.89 22.04
CA ASP A 170 6.82 8.25 21.80
C ASP A 170 5.31 8.43 21.93
N TYR A 171 4.49 7.37 22.07
CA TYR A 171 3.04 7.57 22.12
C TYR A 171 2.62 8.52 23.27
N ASN A 172 3.11 8.32 24.48
CA ASN A 172 2.76 9.18 25.61
C ASN A 172 3.42 10.56 25.55
N GLU A 173 4.65 10.64 25.04
CA GLU A 173 5.43 11.88 25.00
C GLU A 173 4.99 12.78 23.83
N ILE A 174 4.80 12.22 22.63
CA ILE A 174 4.16 12.89 21.48
C ILE A 174 2.73 13.27 21.82
N THR A 175 1.92 12.38 22.41
CA THR A 175 0.55 12.74 22.80
C THR A 175 0.55 13.87 23.83
N ALA A 176 1.48 13.87 24.80
CA ALA A 176 1.60 14.98 25.73
C ALA A 176 1.97 16.30 25.02
N ILE A 177 2.88 16.28 24.03
CA ILE A 177 3.24 17.46 23.23
C ILE A 177 2.04 17.94 22.40
N ILE A 178 1.37 17.05 21.65
CA ILE A 178 0.21 17.37 20.80
C ILE A 178 -0.95 17.91 21.63
N CYS A 179 -1.20 17.33 22.80
CA CYS A 179 -2.25 17.79 23.72
C CYS A 179 -1.85 19.01 24.57
N GLY A 180 -0.65 19.59 24.37
CA GLY A 180 -0.18 20.76 25.12
C GLY A 180 0.02 20.50 26.62
N LYS A 181 0.34 19.27 27.00
CA LYS A 181 0.59 18.83 28.39
C LYS A 181 2.07 18.86 28.80
N LYS A 182 2.92 19.57 28.05
CA LYS A 182 4.30 19.90 28.44
C LYS A 182 4.45 21.40 28.66
#